data_AF-A0A1V4SK75-F1
#
_entry.id   AF-A0A1V4SK75-F1
#
_cell.length_a   1.000
_cell.length_b   1.000
_cell.length_c   1.000
_cell.angle_alpha   90.00
_cell.angle_beta   90.00
_cell.angle_gamma   90.00
#
_symmetry.space_group_name_H-M   'P 1'
#
loop_
_entity.id
_entity.type
_entity.pdbx_description
1 polymer ?
#
loop_
_entity_poly.entity_id
_entity_poly.type
_entity_poly.pdbx_seq_one_letter_code
_entity_poly.pdbx_strand_id
1 'polypeptide(L)'
;MGIINAIKEAIAAPFVGLSFEVGWFGWLVAVFGACLAGDWITGSAAAAKNGEWSSKISREGIWHKAGCIVVVLVAAVLDRVIGGVLNNIPGISPPFTYTVLLCPIILVWYILTELGSIIENAGKMGAPVPGFLKKAIALIKGTVDAAGDKITQRK
;
A
#
# COMPACT_ATOMS: atom_id res chain seq x y z
N MET A 1 -12.77 22.51 -12.71
CA MET A 1 -12.12 21.20 -12.65
C MET A 1 -12.82 20.38 -11.57
N GLY A 2 -13.47 19.27 -11.90
CA GLY A 2 -14.28 18.54 -10.91
C GLY A 2 -13.41 17.96 -9.80
N ILE A 3 -13.96 17.81 -8.59
CA ILE A 3 -13.31 17.12 -7.45
C ILE A 3 -12.74 15.75 -7.88
N ILE A 4 -13.43 15.05 -8.78
CA ILE A 4 -12.99 13.76 -9.34
C ILE A 4 -11.69 13.88 -10.14
N ASN A 5 -11.51 14.97 -10.90
CA ASN A 5 -10.29 15.19 -11.68
C ASN A 5 -9.14 15.66 -10.78
N ALA A 6 -9.42 16.47 -9.76
CA ALA A 6 -8.43 16.87 -8.76
C ALA A 6 -7.93 15.67 -7.94
N ILE A 7 -8.81 14.71 -7.60
CA ILE A 7 -8.43 13.46 -6.93
C ILE A 7 -7.65 12.55 -7.89
N LYS A 8 -8.07 12.42 -9.15
CA LYS A 8 -7.32 11.65 -10.16
C LYS A 8 -5.91 12.19 -10.36
N GLU A 9 -5.74 13.51 -10.41
CA GLU A 9 -4.43 14.14 -10.56
C GLU A 9 -3.60 14.10 -9.28
N ALA A 10 -4.21 14.28 -8.10
CA ALA A 10 -3.51 14.14 -6.82
C ALA A 10 -3.04 12.70 -6.57
N ILE A 11 -3.76 11.70 -7.07
CA ILE A 11 -3.36 10.30 -7.04
C ILE A 11 -2.32 10.04 -8.13
N ALA A 12 -2.56 10.42 -9.38
CA ALA A 12 -1.70 10.08 -10.52
C ALA A 12 -0.36 10.84 -10.55
N ALA A 13 -0.30 12.07 -10.04
CA ALA A 13 0.92 12.88 -10.07
C ALA A 13 2.09 12.26 -9.27
N PRO A 14 1.86 11.67 -8.08
CA PRO A 14 2.85 10.81 -7.44
C PRO A 14 3.24 9.59 -8.30
N PHE A 15 2.30 8.80 -8.82
CA PHE A 15 2.61 7.54 -9.53
C PHE A 15 3.32 7.72 -10.88
N VAL A 16 3.00 8.79 -11.63
CA VAL A 16 3.61 9.07 -12.94
C VAL A 16 4.98 9.73 -12.80
N GLY A 17 5.19 10.58 -11.78
CA GLY A 17 6.50 11.17 -11.48
C GLY A 17 7.49 10.18 -10.84
N LEU A 18 6.99 9.18 -10.09
CA LEU A 18 7.83 8.21 -9.34
C LEU A 18 8.29 6.98 -10.14
N SER A 19 7.96 6.85 -11.44
CA SER A 19 8.30 5.64 -12.20
C SER A 19 9.66 5.68 -12.91
N PHE A 20 10.25 6.87 -13.11
CA PHE A 20 11.53 7.01 -13.84
C PHE A 20 12.71 7.53 -12.98
N GLU A 21 12.49 8.02 -11.74
CA GLU A 21 13.56 8.66 -10.94
C GLU A 21 13.86 8.04 -9.54
N VAL A 22 13.19 6.96 -9.11
CA VAL A 22 13.20 6.55 -7.67
C VAL A 22 14.04 5.31 -7.35
N GLY A 23 14.84 4.84 -8.31
CA GLY A 23 15.78 3.73 -8.12
C GLY A 23 15.09 2.42 -7.70
N TRP A 24 15.68 1.71 -6.73
CA TRP A 24 15.26 0.36 -6.33
C TRP A 24 13.86 0.26 -5.71
N PHE A 25 13.26 1.38 -5.28
CA PHE A 25 11.97 1.41 -4.58
C PHE A 25 10.78 1.68 -5.53
N GLY A 26 11.00 2.21 -6.73
CA GLY A 26 9.92 2.63 -7.63
C GLY A 26 8.94 1.50 -8.01
N TRP A 27 9.44 0.27 -8.17
CA TRP A 27 8.59 -0.88 -8.47
C TRP A 27 7.62 -1.23 -7.35
N LEU A 28 7.96 -0.98 -6.07
CA LEU A 28 7.05 -1.22 -4.94
C LEU A 28 5.84 -0.29 -5.01
N VAL A 29 6.05 0.96 -5.39
CA VAL A 29 4.97 1.94 -5.57
C VAL A 29 4.04 1.51 -6.71
N ALA A 30 4.62 1.01 -7.81
CA ALA A 30 3.85 0.48 -8.94
C ALA A 30 3.01 -0.75 -8.56
N VAL A 31 3.61 -1.71 -7.83
CA VAL A 31 2.88 -2.89 -7.33
C VAL A 31 1.77 -2.48 -6.37
N PHE A 32 2.02 -1.54 -5.45
CA PHE A 32 0.98 -1.02 -4.56
C PHE A 32 -0.19 -0.39 -5.33
N GLY A 33 0.10 0.46 -6.32
CA GLY A 33 -0.93 1.04 -7.18
C GLY A 33 -1.72 -0.02 -7.96
N ALA A 34 -1.04 -1.04 -8.48
CA ALA A 34 -1.68 -2.18 -9.15
C ALA A 34 -2.58 -2.99 -8.19
N CYS A 35 -2.15 -3.19 -6.95
CA CYS A 35 -2.95 -3.86 -5.92
C CYS A 35 -4.21 -3.06 -5.57
N LEU A 36 -4.11 -1.74 -5.35
CA LEU A 36 -5.28 -0.89 -5.09
C LEU A 36 -6.30 -0.95 -6.24
N ALA A 37 -5.82 -0.87 -7.49
CA ALA A 37 -6.64 -0.95 -8.68
C ALA A 37 -7.27 -2.34 -8.84
N GLY A 38 -6.48 -3.40 -8.70
CA GLY A 38 -6.92 -4.79 -8.77
C GLY A 38 -7.96 -5.13 -7.71
N ASP A 39 -7.75 -4.67 -6.47
CA ASP A 39 -8.73 -4.82 -5.41
C ASP A 39 -10.04 -4.09 -5.74
N TRP A 40 -9.98 -2.90 -6.34
CA TRP A 40 -11.18 -2.13 -6.65
C TRP A 40 -11.99 -2.82 -7.74
N ILE A 41 -11.30 -3.32 -8.77
CA ILE A 41 -11.91 -4.07 -9.86
C ILE A 41 -12.52 -5.38 -9.34
N THR A 42 -11.76 -6.15 -8.55
CA THR A 42 -12.23 -7.45 -8.05
C THR A 42 -13.36 -7.32 -7.02
N GLY A 43 -13.30 -6.33 -6.13
CA GLY A 43 -14.38 -6.03 -5.19
C GLY A 43 -15.66 -5.55 -5.89
N SER A 44 -15.50 -4.70 -6.91
CA SER A 44 -16.61 -4.25 -7.77
C SER A 44 -17.26 -5.43 -8.51
N ALA A 45 -16.44 -6.30 -9.12
CA ALA A 45 -16.91 -7.47 -9.85
C ALA A 45 -17.59 -8.50 -8.92
N ALA A 46 -17.05 -8.73 -7.72
CA ALA A 46 -17.65 -9.60 -6.72
C ALA A 46 -19.02 -9.08 -6.26
N ALA A 47 -19.13 -7.79 -5.94
CA ALA A 47 -20.40 -7.16 -5.54
C ALA A 47 -21.44 -7.20 -6.66
N ALA A 48 -21.03 -6.96 -7.92
CA ALA A 48 -21.91 -7.05 -9.07
C ALA A 48 -22.44 -8.48 -9.28
N LYS A 49 -21.57 -9.50 -9.18
CA LYS A 49 -21.96 -10.91 -9.31
C LYS A 49 -22.97 -11.34 -8.24
N ASN A 50 -22.81 -10.87 -7.01
CA ASN A 50 -23.63 -11.27 -5.87
C ASN A 50 -24.89 -10.40 -5.69
N GLY A 51 -25.10 -9.38 -6.53
CA GLY A 51 -26.23 -8.45 -6.39
C GLY A 51 -26.13 -7.50 -5.20
N GLU A 52 -24.95 -7.38 -4.58
CA GLU A 52 -24.67 -6.57 -3.40
C GLU A 52 -24.21 -5.14 -3.76
N TRP A 53 -24.31 -4.77 -5.05
CA TRP A 53 -23.84 -3.48 -5.53
C TRP A 53 -24.62 -2.32 -4.89
N SER A 54 -23.94 -1.57 -4.03
CA SER A 54 -24.45 -0.34 -3.46
C SER A 54 -23.45 0.80 -3.66
N SER A 55 -23.93 1.95 -4.11
CA SER A 55 -23.13 3.17 -4.23
C SER A 55 -22.46 3.55 -2.91
N LYS A 56 -23.11 3.26 -1.77
CA LYS A 56 -22.52 3.49 -0.44
C LYS A 56 -21.27 2.62 -0.21
N ILE A 57 -21.37 1.32 -0.50
CA ILE A 57 -20.27 0.35 -0.35
C ILE A 57 -19.11 0.71 -1.29
N SER A 58 -19.41 1.11 -2.54
CA SER A 58 -18.38 1.55 -3.48
C SER A 58 -17.66 2.82 -3.01
N ARG A 59 -18.35 3.76 -2.38
CA ARG A 59 -17.73 4.99 -1.84
C ARG A 59 -16.87 4.70 -0.62
N GLU A 60 -17.31 3.81 0.27
CA GLU A 60 -16.51 3.34 1.42
C GLU A 60 -15.20 2.69 0.95
N GLY A 61 -15.25 1.87 -0.11
CA GLY A 61 -14.04 1.29 -0.71
C GLY A 61 -13.07 2.35 -1.26
N ILE A 62 -13.58 3.45 -1.82
CA ILE A 62 -12.73 4.56 -2.28
C ILE A 62 -12.10 5.29 -1.09
N TRP A 63 -12.85 5.55 -0.02
CA TRP A 63 -12.33 6.20 1.19
C TRP A 63 -11.24 5.37 1.87
N HIS A 64 -11.42 4.05 1.93
CA HIS A 64 -10.40 3.15 2.45
C HIS A 64 -9.07 3.29 1.68
N LYS A 65 -9.14 3.26 0.34
CA LYS A 65 -7.97 3.36 -0.54
C LYS A 65 -7.30 4.72 -0.49
N ALA A 66 -8.11 5.79 -0.41
CA ALA A 66 -7.59 7.13 -0.18
C ALA A 66 -6.82 7.20 1.15
N GLY A 67 -7.33 6.56 2.20
CA GLY A 67 -6.62 6.40 3.47
C GLY A 67 -5.28 5.69 3.32
N CYS A 68 -5.22 4.57 2.59
CA CYS A 68 -3.97 3.85 2.32
C CYS A 68 -2.92 4.76 1.65
N ILE A 69 -3.32 5.53 0.64
CA ILE A 69 -2.44 6.47 -0.06
C ILE A 69 -1.90 7.54 0.90
N VAL A 70 -2.77 8.11 1.74
CA VAL A 70 -2.36 9.13 2.72
C VAL A 70 -1.31 8.58 3.68
N VAL A 71 -1.46 7.36 4.18
CA VAL A 71 -0.48 6.74 5.10
C VAL A 71 0.86 6.51 4.40
N VAL A 72 0.86 6.06 3.15
CA VAL A 72 2.09 5.93 2.34
C VAL A 72 2.78 7.28 2.16
N LEU A 73 2.03 8.36 1.91
CA LEU A 73 2.60 9.71 1.81
C LEU A 73 3.22 10.17 3.13
N VAL A 74 2.56 9.89 4.26
CA VAL A 74 3.14 10.18 5.60
C VAL A 74 4.45 9.43 5.79
N ALA A 75 4.52 8.15 5.45
CA ALA A 75 5.74 7.35 5.54
C ALA A 75 6.86 7.91 4.63
N ALA A 76 6.52 8.35 3.42
CA ALA A 76 7.47 8.98 2.50
C ALA A 76 8.01 10.32 3.06
N VAL A 77 7.17 11.14 3.70
CA VAL A 77 7.61 12.37 4.37
C VAL A 77 8.55 12.04 5.52
N LEU A 78 8.24 11.04 6.35
CA LEU A 78 9.11 10.62 7.45
C LEU A 78 10.49 10.16 6.96
N ASP A 79 10.55 9.36 5.89
CA ASP A 79 11.83 8.97 5.27
C ASP A 79 12.66 10.19 4.83
N ARG A 80 12.03 11.22 4.25
CA ARG A 80 12.73 12.45 3.85
C ARG A 80 13.23 13.25 5.04
N VAL A 81 12.46 13.34 6.11
CA VAL A 81 12.89 13.99 7.35
C VAL A 81 14.08 13.24 7.95
N ILE A 82 14.01 11.91 8.06
CA ILE A 82 15.10 11.09 8.63
C ILE A 82 16.36 11.21 7.77
N GLY A 83 16.25 11.05 6.45
CA GLY A 83 17.39 11.19 5.54
C GLY A 83 17.99 12.61 5.59
N GLY A 84 17.15 13.64 5.66
CA GLY A 84 17.58 15.03 5.81
C GLY A 84 18.38 15.26 7.11
N VAL A 85 17.91 14.71 8.23
CA VAL A 85 18.62 14.80 9.52
C VAL A 85 19.94 14.03 9.47
N LEU A 86 19.93 12.77 9.04
CA LEU A 86 21.14 11.92 9.00
C LEU A 86 22.25 12.52 8.13
N ASN A 87 21.89 13.12 6.99
CA ASN A 87 22.88 13.73 6.08
C ASN A 87 23.45 15.06 6.59
N ASN A 88 22.84 15.68 7.59
CA ASN A 88 23.24 16.98 8.13
C ASN A 88 23.82 16.90 9.56
N ILE A 89 23.97 15.71 10.15
CA ILE A 89 24.66 15.56 11.44
C ILE A 89 26.18 15.45 11.20
N PRO A 90 26.97 16.48 11.52
CA PRO A 90 28.41 16.41 11.39
C PRO A 90 28.99 15.38 12.37
N GLY A 91 29.89 14.52 11.88
CA GLY A 91 30.59 13.53 12.70
C GLY A 91 29.88 12.17 12.86
N ILE A 92 28.68 11.99 12.30
CA ILE A 92 27.98 10.69 12.25
C ILE A 92 27.78 10.30 10.79
N SER A 93 28.58 9.36 10.30
CA SER A 93 28.32 8.67 9.04
C SER A 93 27.66 7.34 9.35
N PRO A 94 26.38 7.12 8.98
CA PRO A 94 25.77 5.81 9.15
C PRO A 94 26.55 4.75 8.33
N PRO A 95 26.61 3.49 8.80
CA PRO A 95 27.36 2.42 8.14
C PRO A 95 26.78 2.00 6.78
N PHE A 96 25.69 2.63 6.34
CA PHE A 96 25.04 2.44 5.05
C PHE A 96 24.38 3.75 4.59
N THR A 97 24.20 3.91 3.29
CA THR A 97 23.49 5.05 2.71
C THR A 97 22.00 4.93 2.98
N TYR A 98 21.44 5.84 3.77
CA TYR A 98 20.01 5.91 4.01
C TYR A 98 19.32 6.61 2.84
N THR A 99 18.52 5.88 2.06
CA THR A 99 17.71 6.44 0.95
C THR A 99 16.24 6.55 1.32
N VAL A 100 15.61 5.42 1.66
CA VAL A 100 14.21 5.27 2.11
C VAL A 100 14.14 3.98 2.92
N LEU A 101 13.36 3.93 3.99
CA LEU A 101 13.25 2.73 4.83
C LEU A 101 11.82 2.50 5.33
N LEU A 102 11.17 3.52 5.88
CA LEU A 102 9.82 3.42 6.42
C LEU A 102 8.78 3.22 5.31
N CYS A 103 8.87 3.99 4.22
CA CYS A 103 7.93 3.91 3.11
C CYS A 103 7.92 2.53 2.43
N PRO A 104 9.06 1.90 2.08
CA PRO A 104 9.08 0.52 1.59
C PRO A 104 8.37 -0.48 2.52
N ILE A 105 8.58 -0.37 3.84
CA ILE A 105 7.95 -1.27 4.83
C ILE A 105 6.43 -1.10 4.82
N ILE A 106 5.95 0.15 4.84
CA ILE A 106 4.52 0.47 4.80
C ILE A 106 3.89 0.03 3.48
N LEU A 107 4.57 0.19 2.35
CA LEU A 107 4.12 -0.31 1.05
C LEU A 107 3.95 -1.83 1.06
N VAL A 108 4.95 -2.57 1.54
CA VAL A 108 4.86 -4.04 1.63
C VAL A 108 3.67 -4.45 2.50
N TRP A 109 3.47 -3.77 3.64
CA TRP A 109 2.34 -4.04 4.52
C TRP A 109 0.98 -3.82 3.83
N TYR A 110 0.82 -2.72 3.10
CA TYR A 110 -0.40 -2.46 2.34
C TYR A 110 -0.56 -3.42 1.17
N ILE A 111 0.50 -3.75 0.43
CA ILE A 111 0.45 -4.75 -0.65
C ILE A 111 -0.09 -6.08 -0.12
N LEU A 112 0.42 -6.58 1.01
CA LEU A 112 -0.08 -7.82 1.62
C LEU A 112 -1.56 -7.72 2.01
N THR A 113 -1.99 -6.56 2.50
CA THR A 113 -3.39 -6.32 2.87
C THR A 113 -4.31 -6.31 1.65
N GLU A 114 -3.94 -5.60 0.59
CA GLU A 114 -4.71 -5.52 -0.66
C GLU A 114 -4.72 -6.87 -1.39
N LEU A 115 -3.61 -7.63 -1.41
CA LEU A 115 -3.57 -8.98 -1.95
C LEU A 115 -4.51 -9.94 -1.20
N GLY A 116 -4.61 -9.80 0.12
CA GLY A 116 -5.60 -10.53 0.92
C GLY A 116 -7.04 -10.25 0.47
N SER A 117 -7.38 -8.97 0.31
CA SER A 117 -8.71 -8.53 -0.16
C SER A 117 -9.02 -9.01 -1.59
N ILE A 118 -8.06 -8.93 -2.51
CA ILE A 118 -8.19 -9.47 -3.88
C ILE A 118 -8.54 -10.96 -3.85
N ILE A 119 -7.87 -11.73 -3.00
CA ILE A 119 -8.12 -13.16 -2.88
C ILE A 119 -9.52 -13.46 -2.31
N GLU A 120 -9.96 -12.68 -1.33
CA GLU A 120 -11.33 -12.80 -0.79
C GLU A 120 -12.38 -12.48 -1.88
N ASN A 121 -12.16 -11.41 -2.64
CA ASN A 121 -13.03 -11.03 -3.76
C ASN A 121 -13.03 -12.09 -4.86
N ALA A 122 -11.89 -12.69 -5.20
CA ALA A 122 -11.80 -13.81 -6.14
C ALA A 122 -12.62 -15.02 -5.65
N GLY A 123 -12.57 -15.33 -4.35
CA GLY A 123 -13.40 -16.38 -3.75
C GLY A 123 -14.90 -16.07 -3.85
N LYS A 124 -15.31 -14.82 -3.57
CA LYS A 124 -16.71 -14.37 -3.77
C LYS A 124 -17.17 -14.48 -5.22
N MET A 125 -16.26 -14.26 -6.17
CA MET A 125 -16.50 -14.49 -7.60
C MET A 125 -16.56 -15.98 -7.98
N GLY A 126 -16.34 -16.92 -7.05
CA GLY A 126 -16.40 -18.36 -7.29
C GLY A 126 -15.13 -18.96 -7.88
N ALA A 127 -14.02 -18.22 -7.90
CA ALA A 127 -12.74 -18.77 -8.32
C ALA A 127 -12.24 -19.83 -7.31
N PRO A 128 -11.69 -20.97 -7.76
CA PRO A 128 -11.11 -21.96 -6.87
C PRO A 128 -9.77 -21.44 -6.31
N VAL A 129 -9.83 -20.69 -5.22
CA VAL A 129 -8.63 -20.17 -4.55
C VAL A 129 -8.02 -21.26 -3.67
N PRO A 130 -6.74 -21.63 -3.87
CA PRO A 130 -6.07 -22.59 -3.01
C PRO A 130 -5.97 -22.10 -1.56
N GLY A 131 -6.36 -22.94 -0.60
CA GLY A 131 -6.33 -22.58 0.82
C GLY A 131 -4.92 -22.25 1.35
N PHE A 132 -3.87 -22.84 0.77
CA PHE A 132 -2.49 -22.53 1.15
C PHE A 132 -2.10 -21.09 0.81
N LEU A 133 -2.61 -20.52 -0.27
CA LEU A 133 -2.28 -19.16 -0.71
C LEU A 133 -2.86 -18.12 0.26
N LYS A 134 -4.11 -18.30 0.68
CA LYS A 134 -4.75 -17.49 1.74
C LYS A 134 -3.93 -17.53 3.03
N LYS A 135 -3.53 -18.74 3.45
CA LYS A 135 -2.73 -18.93 4.67
C LYS A 135 -1.34 -18.30 4.56
N ALA A 136 -0.68 -18.41 3.40
CA ALA A 136 0.63 -17.82 3.18
C ALA A 136 0.60 -16.29 3.31
N ILE A 137 -0.38 -15.62 2.69
CA ILE A 137 -0.52 -14.15 2.81
C ILE A 137 -0.82 -13.74 4.26
N ALA A 138 -1.73 -14.44 4.93
CA ALA A 138 -2.05 -14.16 6.33
C ALA A 138 -0.82 -14.35 7.25
N LEU A 139 -0.02 -15.39 7.03
CA LEU A 139 1.21 -15.64 7.78
C LEU A 139 2.24 -14.54 7.56
N ILE A 140 2.48 -14.14 6.31
CA ILE A 140 3.45 -13.09 5.98
C ILE A 140 3.01 -11.77 6.61
N LYS A 141 1.72 -11.41 6.49
CA LYS A 141 1.17 -10.21 7.12
C LYS A 141 1.35 -10.23 8.64
N GLY A 142 0.97 -11.33 9.30
CA GLY A 142 1.15 -11.47 10.75
C GLY A 142 2.62 -11.44 11.19
N THR A 143 3.53 -11.89 10.34
CA THR A 143 4.98 -11.78 10.61
C THR A 143 5.46 -10.34 10.52
N VAL A 144 4.95 -9.57 9.54
CA VAL A 144 5.25 -8.13 9.41
C VAL A 144 4.65 -7.34 10.58
N ASP A 145 3.41 -7.64 10.97
CA ASP A 145 2.76 -7.03 12.15
C ASP A 145 3.57 -7.28 13.43
N ALA A 146 3.92 -8.55 13.69
CA ALA A 146 4.71 -8.93 14.85
C ALA A 146 6.12 -8.31 14.84
N ALA A 147 6.72 -8.12 13.67
CA ALA A 147 7.99 -7.41 13.56
C ALA A 147 7.85 -5.92 13.91
N GLY A 148 6.78 -5.26 13.43
CA GLY A 148 6.46 -3.87 13.78
C GLY A 148 6.19 -3.68 15.27
N ASP A 149 5.41 -4.57 15.88
CA ASP A 149 5.09 -4.52 17.31
C ASP A 149 6.33 -4.70 18.18
N LYS A 150 7.24 -5.61 17.82
CA LYS A 150 8.51 -5.83 18.54
C LYS A 150 9.43 -4.60 18.53
N ILE A 151 9.40 -3.81 17.46
CA ILE A 151 10.16 -2.55 17.38
C ILE A 151 9.57 -1.51 18.35
N THR A 152 8.26 -1.53 18.55
CA THR A 152 7.53 -0.59 19.41
C THR A 152 7.52 -1.00 20.88
N GLN A 153 7.66 -2.30 21.18
CA GLN A 153 7.60 -2.86 22.54
C GLN A 153 8.96 -3.01 23.25
N ARG A 154 10.10 -2.71 22.61
CA ARG A 154 11.38 -2.56 23.32
C ARG A 154 11.39 -1.23 24.09
N LYS A 155 10.77 -1.22 25.27
CA LYS A 155 11.19 -0.36 26.38
C LYS A 155 12.23 -1.09 27.22
#